data_AF-A0A820PDT9-F1
#
_entry.id   AF-A0A820PDT9-F1
#
_cell.length_a   1.000
_cell.length_b   1.000
_cell.length_c   1.000
_cell.angle_alpha   90.00
_cell.angle_beta   90.00
_cell.angle_gamma   90.00
#
_symmetry.space_group_name_H-M   'P 1'
#
loop_
_entity.id
_entity.type
_entity.pdbx_description
1 polymer ?
#
loop_
_entity_poly.entity_id
_entity_poly.type
_entity_poly.pdbx_seq_one_letter_code
_entity_poly.pdbx_strand_id
1 'polypeptide(L)'
;MPIAQDLVEQLQVHKLIYAVRTDNILLVQKLSEKGVKNLVNYNDPQNGLTALIAAITQNNTNMIKCLLELAAHPDVIDFTSSISCTSAP
;
A
#
# COMPACT_ATOMS: atom_id res chain seq x y z
N MET A 1 -0.95 0.43 11.71
CA MET A 1 -0.59 1.34 10.60
C MET A 1 -1.62 2.45 10.52
N PRO A 2 -1.24 3.69 10.14
CA PRO A 2 -2.20 4.78 9.99
C PRO A 2 -3.20 4.48 8.87
N ILE A 3 -4.48 4.75 9.13
CA ILE A 3 -5.54 4.68 8.13
C ILE A 3 -5.68 6.08 7.53
N ALA A 4 -5.80 6.19 6.21
CA ALA A 4 -6.03 7.48 5.55
C ALA A 4 -7.41 8.02 5.96
N GLN A 5 -7.43 9.08 6.76
CA GLN A 5 -8.68 9.69 7.27
C GLN A 5 -9.08 10.88 6.41
N ASP A 6 -8.11 11.69 5.97
CA ASP A 6 -8.37 12.86 5.14
C ASP A 6 -8.43 12.51 3.65
N LEU A 7 -9.25 13.24 2.90
CA LEU A 7 -9.42 13.03 1.46
C LEU A 7 -8.08 13.08 0.69
N VAL A 8 -7.16 13.96 1.11
CA VAL A 8 -5.83 14.08 0.49
C VAL A 8 -5.02 12.80 0.70
N GLU A 9 -5.04 12.23 1.91
CA GLU A 9 -4.36 10.97 2.22
C GLU A 9 -4.97 9.84 1.41
N GLN A 10 -6.31 9.75 1.39
CA GLN A 10 -7.02 8.68 0.68
C GLN A 10 -6.72 8.69 -0.81
N LEU A 11 -6.79 9.87 -1.45
CA LEU A 11 -6.47 10.01 -2.87
C LEU A 11 -5.01 9.68 -3.16
N GLN A 12 -4.09 10.05 -2.27
CA GLN A 12 -2.67 9.74 -2.45
C GLN A 12 -2.36 8.26 -2.23
N VAL A 13 -3.00 7.58 -1.27
CA VAL A 13 -2.88 6.13 -1.07
C VAL A 13 -3.38 5.40 -2.31
N HIS A 14 -4.54 5.78 -2.82
CA HIS A 14 -5.10 5.16 -4.01
C HIS A 14 -4.18 5.37 -5.23
N LYS A 15 -3.61 6.57 -5.37
CA LYS A 15 -2.64 6.88 -6.44
C LYS A 15 -1.32 6.12 -6.28
N LEU A 16 -0.86 5.92 -5.05
CA LEU A 16 0.34 5.15 -4.75
C LEU A 16 0.14 3.67 -5.12
N ILE A 17 -0.98 3.07 -4.71
CA ILE A 17 -1.33 1.69 -5.07
C ILE A 17 -1.46 1.54 -6.60
N TYR A 18 -2.07 2.52 -7.27
CA TYR A 18 -2.13 2.54 -8.72
C TYR A 18 -0.72 2.59 -9.35
N ALA A 19 0.17 3.45 -8.84
CA ALA A 19 1.54 3.53 -9.31
C ALA A 19 2.27 2.18 -9.20
N VAL A 20 2.11 1.48 -8.07
CA VAL A 20 2.63 0.13 -7.85
C VAL A 20 2.09 -0.89 -8.85
N ARG A 21 0.78 -0.85 -9.15
CA ARG A 21 0.14 -1.74 -10.15
C ARG A 21 0.60 -1.48 -11.58
N THR A 22 1.01 -0.26 -11.87
CA THR A 22 1.54 0.13 -13.19
C THR A 22 3.07 0.06 -13.26
N ASP A 23 3.73 -0.49 -12.25
CA ASP A 23 5.20 -0.53 -12.09
C ASP A 23 5.89 0.84 -12.25
N ASN A 24 5.20 1.91 -11.84
CA ASN A 24 5.69 3.28 -11.99
C ASN A 24 6.50 3.71 -10.76
N ILE A 25 7.74 3.24 -10.69
CA ILE A 25 8.68 3.52 -9.59
C ILE A 25 8.91 5.03 -9.40
N LEU A 26 9.04 5.79 -10.50
CA LEU A 26 9.23 7.24 -10.45
C LEU A 26 8.07 7.95 -9.73
N LEU A 27 6.84 7.50 -10.00
CA LEU A 27 5.66 8.07 -9.34
C LEU A 27 5.60 7.68 -7.86
N VAL A 28 5.97 6.44 -7.52
CA VAL A 28 6.07 5.97 -6.12
C VAL A 28 7.07 6.83 -5.33
N GLN A 29 8.27 7.04 -5.87
CA GLN A 29 9.29 7.89 -5.25
C GLN A 29 8.80 9.33 -5.09
N LYS A 30 8.24 9.91 -6.16
CA LYS A 30 7.73 11.29 -6.14
C LYS A 30 6.61 11.49 -5.10
N LEU A 31 5.72 10.51 -4.95
CA LEU A 31 4.67 10.55 -3.93
C LEU A 31 5.24 10.39 -2.52
N SER A 32 6.28 9.58 -2.34
CA SER A 32 6.94 9.43 -1.04
C SER A 32 7.69 10.70 -0.62
N GLU A 33 8.35 11.36 -1.57
CA GLU A 33 9.15 12.57 -1.31
C GLU A 33 8.30 13.84 -1.12
N LYS A 34 7.26 14.01 -1.94
CA LYS A 34 6.47 15.27 -2.01
C LYS A 34 5.05 15.14 -1.48
N GLY A 35 4.60 13.91 -1.25
CA GLY A 35 3.25 13.62 -0.78
C GLY A 35 3.14 13.61 0.73
N VAL A 36 2.13 12.90 1.22
CA VAL A 36 1.88 12.72 2.64
C VAL A 36 3.07 11.99 3.29
N LYS A 37 3.49 12.47 4.45
CA LYS A 37 4.60 11.88 5.19
C LYS A 37 4.28 10.42 5.53
N ASN A 38 5.22 9.52 5.25
CA ASN A 38 5.09 8.07 5.49
C ASN A 38 3.91 7.42 4.75
N LEU A 39 3.47 7.98 3.62
CA LEU A 39 2.36 7.48 2.81
C LEU A 39 2.47 5.98 2.46
N VAL A 40 3.69 5.47 2.28
CA VAL A 40 3.96 4.05 1.95
C VAL A 40 3.43 3.06 3.00
N ASN A 41 3.16 3.54 4.22
CA ASN A 41 2.64 2.75 5.34
C ASN A 41 1.14 2.94 5.58
N TYR A 42 0.46 3.70 4.73
CA TYR A 42 -0.98 3.90 4.87
C TYR A 42 -1.76 2.73 4.25
N ASN A 43 -2.87 2.41 4.91
CA ASN A 43 -3.81 1.43 4.41
C ASN A 43 -4.87 2.15 3.57
N ASP A 44 -5.27 1.54 2.45
CA ASP A 44 -6.47 1.97 1.73
C ASP A 44 -7.69 1.76 2.66
N PRO A 45 -8.52 2.80 2.89
CA PRO A 45 -9.62 2.71 3.83
C PRO A 45 -10.76 1.77 3.38
N GLN A 46 -10.82 1.39 2.10
CA GLN A 46 -11.90 0.56 1.55
C GLN A 46 -11.64 -0.94 1.76
N ASN A 47 -10.38 -1.38 1.67
CA ASN A 47 -10.03 -2.80 1.71
C ASN A 47 -8.80 -3.12 2.57
N GLY A 48 -8.20 -2.12 3.21
CA GLY A 48 -6.99 -2.29 4.02
C GLY A 48 -5.72 -2.56 3.21
N LEU A 49 -5.77 -2.46 1.88
CA LEU A 49 -4.64 -2.77 0.99
C LEU A 49 -3.53 -1.73 1.16
N THR A 50 -2.28 -2.19 1.18
CA THR A 50 -1.10 -1.33 1.16
C THR A 50 -0.36 -1.43 -0.16
N ALA A 51 0.49 -0.45 -0.44
CA ALA A 51 1.39 -0.45 -1.58
C ALA A 51 2.28 -1.71 -1.62
N LEU A 52 2.77 -2.16 -0.45
CA LEU A 52 3.64 -3.33 -0.36
C LEU A 52 2.91 -4.63 -0.71
N ILE A 53 1.68 -4.82 -0.21
CA ILE A 53 0.86 -5.99 -0.58
C ILE A 53 0.60 -5.99 -2.09
N ALA A 54 0.25 -4.84 -2.67
CA ALA A 54 0.05 -4.75 -4.11
C ALA A 54 1.30 -5.13 -4.93
N ALA A 55 2.50 -4.83 -4.44
CA ALA A 55 3.76 -5.24 -5.08
C ALA A 55 4.03 -6.75 -4.92
N ILE A 56 3.73 -7.31 -3.75
CA ILE A 56 3.86 -8.74 -3.44
C ILE A 56 2.91 -9.57 -4.31
N THR A 57 1.64 -9.17 -4.44
CA THR A 57 0.66 -9.87 -5.28
C THR A 57 1.08 -9.94 -6.75
N GLN A 58 1.85 -8.94 -7.22
CA GLN A 58 2.38 -8.91 -8.58
C GLN A 58 3.72 -9.66 -8.73
N ASN A 59 4.29 -10.18 -7.63
CA ASN A 59 5.61 -10.80 -7.59
C ASN A 59 6.71 -9.88 -8.16
N ASN A 60 6.56 -8.56 -7.96
CA ASN A 60 7.46 -7.55 -8.48
C ASN A 60 8.54 -7.22 -7.44
N THR A 61 9.62 -8.00 -7.46
CA THR A 61 10.75 -7.86 -6.53
C THR A 61 11.39 -6.48 -6.56
N ASN A 62 11.44 -5.81 -7.72
CA ASN A 62 12.03 -4.47 -7.83
C ASN A 62 11.19 -3.43 -7.11
N MET A 63 9.87 -3.47 -7.30
CA MET A 63 8.93 -2.59 -6.60
C MET A 63 8.91 -2.87 -5.10
N ILE A 64 8.98 -4.14 -4.69
CA ILE A 64 9.09 -4.52 -3.27
C ILE A 64 10.33 -3.89 -2.64
N LYS A 65 11.51 -4.04 -3.29
CA LYS A 65 12.75 -3.41 -2.82
C LYS A 65 12.62 -1.89 -2.72
N CYS A 66 12.07 -1.25 -3.75
CA CYS A 66 11.85 0.20 -3.75
C CYS A 66 10.97 0.64 -2.56
N LEU A 67 9.89 -0.08 -2.27
CA LEU A 67 9.00 0.26 -1.15
C LEU A 67 9.70 0.04 0.21
N LEU A 68 10.49 -1.02 0.36
CA LEU A 68 11.28 -1.28 1.57
C LEU A 68 12.36 -0.21 1.79
N GLU A 69 13.03 0.25 0.73
CA GLU A 69 13.99 1.37 0.78
C GLU A 69 13.31 2.68 1.23
N LEU A 70 12.04 2.86 0.90
CA LEU A 70 11.22 3.98 1.36
C LEU A 70 10.66 3.78 2.80
N ALA A 71 11.19 2.82 3.55
CA ALA A 71 10.76 2.45 4.90
C ALA A 71 9.30 1.97 4.98
N ALA A 72 8.82 1.27 3.96
CA ALA A 72 7.57 0.52 4.06
C ALA A 72 7.73 -0.65 5.05
N HIS A 73 6.84 -0.72 6.03
CA HIS A 73 6.86 -1.78 7.03
C HIS A 73 6.31 -3.09 6.44
N PRO A 74 7.03 -4.22 6.55
CA PRO A 74 6.58 -5.52 6.07
C PRO A 74 5.51 -6.17 6.95
N ASP A 75 5.13 -5.53 8.06
CA ASP A 75 4.23 -6.07 9.08
C ASP A 75 2.74 -6.08 8.66
N VAL A 76 2.50 -6.14 7.36
CA VAL A 76 1.16 -6.13 6.77
C VAL A 76 0.64 -7.56 6.75
N ILE A 77 0.05 -7.97 7.86
CA ILE A 77 -0.78 -9.16 7.91
C ILE A 77 -2.12 -8.75 7.29
N ASP A 78 -2.42 -9.40 6.19
CA ASP A 78 -3.65 -9.28 5.44
C ASP A 78 -4.90 -9.35 6.36
N PHE A 79 -5.66 -8.25 6.45
CA PHE A 79 -6.98 -8.28 7.08
C PHE A 79 -7.97 -9.14 6.28
N THR A 80 -7.66 -9.57 5.05
CA THR A 80 -8.47 -10.56 4.33
C THR A 80 -8.28 -11.99 4.83
N SER A 81 -7.25 -12.26 5.63
CA SER A 81 -7.13 -13.53 6.37
C SER A 81 -8.12 -13.65 7.54
N SER A 82 -8.66 -12.54 8.06
CA SER A 82 -9.66 -12.57 9.14
C SER A 82 -11.12 -12.61 8.68
N ILE A 83 -11.41 -12.46 7.37
CA ILE A 83 -12.78 -12.59 6.83
C ILE A 83 -13.03 -13.97 6.19
N SER A 84 -12.02 -14.84 6.11
CA SER A 84 -12.20 -16.22 5.62
C SER A 84 -12.53 -17.25 6.71
N CYS A 85 -12.79 -16.80 7.95
CA CYS A 85 -13.13 -17.68 9.08
C CYS A 85 -14.49 -17.35 9.74
N THR A 86 -15.56 -17.12 8.97
CA THR A 86 -16.98 -17.31 9.38
C THR A 86 -17.80 -17.29 8.09
N SER A 87 -18.65 -18.22 7.69
CA SER A 87 -19.40 -19.28 8.36
C SER A 87 -19.98 -20.20 7.28
N ALA A 88 -20.17 -21.47 7.63
CA ALA A 88 -20.89 -22.51 6.86
C ALA A 88 -22.27 -22.04 6.34
N PRO A 89 -22.83 -22.75 5.35
CA PRO A 89 -23.60 -23.96 5.67
C PRO A 89 -23.00 -25.25 5.11
#